data_AF-A0A4S2J4G4-F1
#
_entry.id   AF-A0A4S2J4G4-F1
#
_cell.length_a   1.000
_cell.length_b   1.000
_cell.length_c   1.000
_cell.angle_alpha   90.00
_cell.angle_beta   90.00
_cell.angle_gamma   90.00
#
_symmetry.space_group_name_H-M   'P 1'
#
loop_
_entity.id
_entity.type
_entity.pdbx_description
1 polymer ?
#
loop_
_entity_poly.entity_id
_entity_poly.type
_entity_poly.pdbx_seq_one_letter_code
_entity_poly.pdbx_strand_id
1 'polypeptide(L)'
;MFRPRITAAAVTAVMAAGTVVGVAPVVLATPAAAAASPCVNDLTTAQTSNNAAIAADQANDTQTARTQNLSTAVSLVAALGDCLTQPQVVGANILTASATNATAVVYNLLGASSSALSSEQATASAITQALANAT
;
A
#
# COMPACT_ATOMS: atom_id res chain seq x y z
N MET A 1 27.72 29.97 -1.90
CA MET A 1 26.56 29.72 -2.80
C MET A 1 26.81 28.42 -3.55
N PHE A 2 26.31 27.29 -3.06
CA PHE A 2 26.22 26.03 -3.83
C PHE A 2 25.04 25.22 -3.29
N ARG A 3 24.01 25.07 -4.12
CA ARG A 3 22.87 24.16 -3.91
C ARG A 3 23.26 22.79 -4.48
N PRO A 4 23.10 21.67 -3.77
CA PRO A 4 22.99 20.38 -4.43
C PRO A 4 21.52 20.18 -4.84
N ARG A 5 21.29 20.12 -6.15
CA ARG A 5 20.06 19.54 -6.72
C ARG A 5 20.20 18.03 -6.61
N ILE A 6 19.40 17.38 -5.78
CA ILE A 6 19.27 15.93 -5.79
C ILE A 6 18.22 15.61 -6.86
N THR A 7 18.70 15.22 -8.03
CA THR A 7 17.93 14.49 -9.04
C THR A 7 17.71 13.06 -8.55
N ALA A 8 16.51 12.74 -8.09
CA ALA A 8 16.10 11.36 -7.88
C ALA A 8 15.77 10.74 -9.24
N ALA A 9 16.67 9.89 -9.72
CA ALA A 9 16.46 9.06 -10.90
C ALA A 9 15.31 8.08 -10.65
N ALA A 10 14.45 7.93 -11.66
CA ALA A 10 13.35 6.98 -11.68
C ALA A 10 13.85 5.55 -11.41
N VAL A 11 13.37 4.94 -10.34
CA VAL A 11 13.52 3.49 -10.13
C VAL A 11 12.38 2.81 -10.90
N THR A 12 12.66 2.43 -12.13
CA THR A 12 11.78 1.59 -12.94
C THR A 12 11.86 0.16 -12.42
N ALA A 13 10.94 -0.22 -11.54
CA ALA A 13 10.77 -1.62 -11.16
C ALA A 13 9.93 -2.34 -12.23
N VAL A 14 10.60 -2.89 -13.24
CA VAL A 14 10.01 -3.89 -14.14
C VAL A 14 9.98 -5.21 -13.40
N MET A 15 8.81 -5.63 -12.94
CA MET A 15 8.55 -7.02 -12.59
C MET A 15 8.03 -7.73 -13.84
N ALA A 16 8.96 -8.29 -14.61
CA ALA A 16 8.68 -9.23 -15.69
C ALA A 16 8.44 -10.61 -15.07
N ALA A 17 7.19 -11.04 -15.00
CA ALA A 17 6.82 -12.41 -14.69
C ALA A 17 6.67 -13.22 -15.97
N GLY A 18 7.31 -14.39 -16.01
CA GLY A 18 6.91 -15.51 -16.87
C GLY A 18 7.89 -15.90 -17.97
N THR A 19 8.77 -16.84 -17.64
CA THR A 19 9.51 -17.65 -18.61
C THR A 19 8.57 -18.38 -19.57
N VAL A 20 8.75 -18.16 -20.87
CA VAL A 20 8.15 -18.91 -21.96
C VAL A 20 8.82 -20.27 -22.13
N VAL A 21 8.04 -21.37 -22.02
CA VAL A 21 8.23 -22.59 -22.83
C VAL A 21 6.85 -23.13 -23.22
N GLY A 22 6.45 -22.80 -24.46
CA GLY A 22 5.63 -23.59 -25.40
C GLY A 22 4.34 -24.27 -24.96
N VAL A 23 3.20 -23.60 -25.17
CA VAL A 23 2.11 -23.97 -26.11
C VAL A 23 1.30 -22.69 -26.41
N ALA A 24 1.08 -22.35 -27.67
CA ALA A 24 0.10 -21.34 -28.12
C ALA A 24 -0.97 -22.03 -28.98
N PRO A 25 -2.13 -21.42 -29.27
CA PRO A 25 -2.96 -20.50 -28.50
C PRO A 25 -4.38 -21.07 -28.32
N VAL A 26 -5.06 -20.76 -27.21
CA VAL A 26 -6.53 -20.72 -27.25
C VAL A 26 -6.90 -19.28 -26.97
N VAL A 27 -7.31 -18.58 -28.03
CA VAL A 27 -7.98 -17.29 -27.96
C VAL A 27 -9.31 -17.54 -27.26
N LEU A 28 -9.29 -17.59 -25.93
CA LEU A 28 -10.44 -17.22 -25.15
C LEU A 28 -10.46 -15.71 -25.17
N ALA A 29 -11.55 -15.16 -25.70
CA ALA A 29 -11.87 -13.75 -25.56
C ALA A 29 -11.61 -13.35 -24.11
N THR A 30 -10.51 -12.64 -23.87
CA THR A 30 -10.25 -12.02 -22.58
C THR A 30 -11.44 -11.10 -22.35
N PRO A 31 -12.29 -11.34 -21.33
CA PRO A 31 -13.19 -10.28 -20.92
C PRO A 31 -12.29 -9.07 -20.70
N ALA A 32 -12.62 -7.95 -21.36
CA ALA A 32 -11.92 -6.69 -21.16
C ALA A 32 -11.67 -6.57 -19.66
N ALA A 33 -10.38 -6.54 -19.26
CA ALA A 33 -10.02 -6.52 -17.85
C ALA A 33 -10.87 -5.43 -17.22
N ALA A 34 -11.82 -5.81 -16.36
CA ALA A 34 -12.62 -4.84 -15.64
C ALA A 34 -11.58 -3.94 -14.98
N ALA A 35 -11.55 -2.67 -15.38
CA ALA A 35 -10.60 -1.72 -14.83
C ALA A 35 -10.72 -1.86 -13.31
N ALA A 36 -9.60 -2.18 -12.64
CA ALA A 36 -9.60 -2.35 -11.19
C ALA A 36 -10.33 -1.14 -10.60
N SER A 37 -11.32 -1.39 -9.74
CA SER A 37 -12.10 -0.28 -9.18
C SER A 37 -11.13 0.69 -8.50
N PRO A 38 -11.37 2.01 -8.59
CA PRO A 38 -10.46 3.01 -8.02
C PRO A 38 -10.20 2.74 -6.52
N CYS A 39 -11.23 2.26 -5.81
CA CYS A 39 -11.13 1.70 -4.46
C CYS A 39 -10.05 0.61 -4.32
N VAL A 40 -10.08 -0.44 -5.16
CA VAL A 40 -9.10 -1.54 -5.11
C VAL A 40 -7.70 -1.03 -5.45
N ASN A 41 -7.58 -0.09 -6.39
CA ASN A 41 -6.29 0.50 -6.74
C ASN A 41 -5.69 1.31 -5.58
N ASP A 42 -6.49 2.13 -4.90
CA ASP A 42 -6.05 2.90 -3.74
C ASP A 42 -5.68 2.01 -2.55
N LEU A 43 -6.49 0.98 -2.27
CA LEU A 43 -6.19 -0.02 -1.24
C LEU A 43 -4.90 -0.78 -1.55
N THR A 44 -4.66 -1.13 -2.81
CA THR A 44 -3.41 -1.80 -3.24
C THR A 44 -2.21 -0.87 -3.10
N THR A 45 -2.39 0.42 -3.41
CA THR A 45 -1.35 1.45 -3.22
C THR A 45 -1.04 1.66 -1.74
N ALA A 46 -2.07 1.70 -0.89
CA ALA A 46 -1.92 1.75 0.56
C ALA A 46 -1.18 0.52 1.10
N GLN A 47 -1.52 -0.68 0.62
CA GLN A 47 -0.83 -1.92 1.00
C GLN A 47 0.65 -1.88 0.61
N THR A 48 0.95 -1.41 -0.60
CA THR A 48 2.32 -1.35 -1.13
C THR A 48 3.19 -0.40 -0.31
N SER A 49 2.68 0.80 -0.02
CA SER A 49 3.40 1.77 0.83
C SER A 49 3.57 1.27 2.27
N ASN A 50 2.54 0.64 2.87
CA ASN A 50 2.65 0.08 4.21
C ASN A 50 3.68 -1.06 4.27
N ASN A 51 3.74 -1.92 3.24
CA ASN A 51 4.77 -2.97 3.16
C ASN A 51 6.18 -2.38 3.03
N ALA A 52 6.34 -1.24 2.35
CA ALA A 52 7.60 -0.52 2.29
C ALA A 52 7.97 0.09 3.66
N ALA A 53 6.99 0.52 4.45
CA ALA A 53 7.21 0.97 5.82
C ALA A 53 7.71 -0.16 6.72
N ILE A 54 7.04 -1.32 6.66
CA ILE A 54 7.45 -2.54 7.39
C ILE A 54 8.89 -2.92 7.04
N ALA A 55 9.25 -2.91 5.76
CA ALA A 55 10.61 -3.23 5.34
C ALA A 55 11.64 -2.23 5.89
N ALA A 56 11.28 -0.94 5.96
CA ALA A 56 12.14 0.08 6.56
C ALA A 56 12.27 -0.10 8.08
N ASP A 57 11.20 -0.41 8.80
CA ASP A 57 11.25 -0.67 10.24
C ASP A 57 11.99 -1.97 10.58
N GLN A 58 11.91 -2.99 9.73
CA GLN A 58 12.76 -4.19 9.83
C GLN A 58 14.25 -3.86 9.68
N ALA A 59 14.58 -2.83 8.90
CA ALA A 59 15.93 -2.28 8.74
C ALA A 59 16.27 -1.20 9.80
N ASN A 60 15.36 -0.94 10.75
CA ASN A 60 15.47 0.10 11.77
C ASN A 60 15.61 1.54 11.22
N ASP A 61 15.07 1.79 10.02
CA ASP A 61 15.00 3.10 9.38
C ASP A 61 13.62 3.76 9.57
N THR A 62 13.44 4.33 10.75
CA THR A 62 12.17 4.98 11.16
C THR A 62 11.84 6.23 10.36
N GLN A 63 12.81 6.88 9.72
CA GLN A 63 12.57 8.04 8.86
C GLN A 63 11.91 7.61 7.55
N THR A 64 12.47 6.58 6.91
CA THR A 64 11.88 5.99 5.70
C THR A 64 10.52 5.38 6.03
N ALA A 65 10.41 4.61 7.12
CA ALA A 65 9.14 4.01 7.53
C ALA A 65 8.05 5.07 7.75
N ARG A 66 8.36 6.17 8.45
CA ARG A 66 7.42 7.29 8.61
C ARG A 66 6.98 7.90 7.29
N THR A 67 7.91 8.09 6.34
CA THR A 67 7.59 8.64 5.02
C THR A 67 6.62 7.73 4.27
N GLN A 68 6.83 6.42 4.35
CA GLN A 68 5.93 5.43 3.75
C GLN A 68 4.58 5.38 4.46
N ASN A 69 4.53 5.43 5.79
CA ASN A 69 3.27 5.50 6.55
C ASN A 69 2.45 6.76 6.22
N LEU A 70 3.10 7.89 5.93
CA LEU A 70 2.40 9.09 5.43
C LEU A 70 1.84 8.88 4.02
N SER A 71 2.57 8.20 3.14
CA SER A 71 2.08 7.79 1.81
C SER A 71 0.86 6.86 1.94
N THR A 72 0.93 5.88 2.84
CA THR A 72 -0.20 4.99 3.18
C THR A 72 -1.41 5.79 3.65
N ALA A 73 -1.23 6.79 4.52
CA ALA A 73 -2.31 7.65 4.98
C ALA A 73 -3.01 8.39 3.83
N VAL A 74 -2.24 8.92 2.87
CA VAL A 74 -2.79 9.59 1.69
C VAL A 74 -3.63 8.63 0.85
N SER A 75 -3.13 7.41 0.59
CA SER A 75 -3.87 6.40 -0.16
C SER A 75 -5.12 5.91 0.58
N LEU A 76 -5.08 5.79 1.91
CA LEU A 76 -6.26 5.43 2.70
C LEU A 76 -7.34 6.52 2.67
N VAL A 77 -6.95 7.80 2.65
CA VAL A 77 -7.90 8.91 2.50
C VAL A 77 -8.56 8.89 1.11
N ALA A 78 -7.80 8.61 0.05
CA ALA A 78 -8.35 8.43 -1.29
C ALA A 78 -9.34 7.25 -1.33
N ALA A 79 -8.93 6.11 -0.75
CA ALA A 79 -9.78 4.92 -0.65
C ALA A 79 -11.10 5.19 0.10
N LEU A 80 -11.13 6.06 1.12
CA LEU A 80 -12.39 6.42 1.79
C LEU A 80 -13.43 7.04 0.83
N GLY A 81 -12.97 7.83 -0.14
CA GLY A 81 -13.85 8.42 -1.18
C GLY A 81 -14.21 7.40 -2.25
N ASP A 82 -13.22 6.66 -2.73
CA ASP A 82 -13.40 5.77 -3.88
C ASP A 82 -14.12 4.45 -3.51
N CYS A 83 -14.13 4.09 -2.22
CA CYS A 83 -14.87 2.94 -1.69
C CYS A 83 -16.26 3.28 -1.13
N LEU A 84 -16.82 4.48 -1.39
CA LEU A 84 -18.13 4.87 -0.83
C LEU A 84 -19.31 3.98 -1.26
N THR A 85 -19.21 3.35 -2.43
CA THR A 85 -20.25 2.43 -2.95
C THR A 85 -20.02 0.98 -2.53
N GLN A 86 -18.94 0.70 -1.79
CA GLN A 86 -18.59 -0.63 -1.33
C GLN A 86 -19.38 -1.03 -0.07
N PRO A 87 -19.41 -2.34 0.28
CA PRO A 87 -19.98 -2.79 1.54
C PRO A 87 -19.40 -2.05 2.74
N GLN A 88 -20.22 -1.80 3.78
CA GLN A 88 -19.82 -1.05 4.98
C GLN A 88 -18.57 -1.64 5.67
N VAL A 89 -18.35 -2.95 5.56
CA VAL A 89 -17.16 -3.63 6.09
C VAL A 89 -15.87 -3.11 5.46
N VAL A 90 -15.87 -2.70 4.19
CA VAL A 90 -14.70 -2.11 3.51
C VAL A 90 -14.35 -0.78 4.17
N GLY A 91 -15.33 0.10 4.38
CA GLY A 91 -15.13 1.37 5.07
C GLY A 91 -14.63 1.20 6.50
N ALA A 92 -15.18 0.25 7.26
CA ALA A 92 -14.73 -0.06 8.62
C ALA A 92 -13.26 -0.56 8.65
N ASN A 93 -12.87 -1.37 7.67
CA ASN A 93 -11.50 -1.85 7.53
C ASN A 93 -10.53 -0.73 7.13
N ILE A 94 -10.95 0.20 6.26
CA ILE A 94 -10.14 1.39 5.90
C ILE A 94 -9.93 2.30 7.12
N LEU A 95 -10.97 2.51 7.93
CA LEU A 95 -10.88 3.28 9.17
C LEU A 95 -9.94 2.60 10.19
N THR A 96 -10.03 1.29 10.32
CA THR A 96 -9.13 0.50 11.18
C THR A 96 -7.69 0.63 10.71
N ALA A 97 -7.43 0.43 9.41
CA ALA A 97 -6.12 0.60 8.80
C ALA A 97 -5.57 2.02 9.03
N SER A 98 -6.42 3.04 8.90
CA SER A 98 -6.03 4.44 9.12
C SER A 98 -5.59 4.69 10.56
N ALA A 99 -6.32 4.14 11.54
CA ALA A 99 -6.01 4.29 12.95
C ALA A 99 -4.70 3.58 13.35
N THR A 100 -4.49 2.35 12.87
CA THR A 100 -3.25 1.60 13.13
C THR A 100 -2.06 2.21 12.39
N ASN A 101 -2.26 2.76 11.19
CA ASN A 101 -1.21 3.48 10.48
C ASN A 101 -0.82 4.78 11.19
N ALA A 102 -1.80 5.55 11.69
CA ALA A 102 -1.51 6.74 12.49
C ALA A 102 -0.70 6.40 13.76
N THR A 103 -1.03 5.28 14.39
CA THR A 103 -0.28 4.77 15.54
C THR A 103 1.15 4.39 15.16
N ALA A 104 1.36 3.77 14.00
CA ALA A 104 2.69 3.47 13.46
C ALA A 104 3.51 4.74 13.20
N VAL A 105 2.90 5.78 12.62
CA VAL A 105 3.55 7.10 12.42
C VAL A 105 4.06 7.67 13.74
N VAL A 106 3.25 7.60 14.82
CA VAL A 106 3.65 8.07 16.15
C VAL A 106 4.83 7.27 16.69
N TYR A 107 4.79 5.93 16.60
CA TYR A 107 5.92 5.11 17.03
C TYR A 107 7.20 5.38 16.22
N ASN A 108 7.09 5.56 14.91
CA ASN A 108 8.23 5.92 14.06
C ASN A 108 8.72 7.35 14.26
N LEU A 109 7.89 8.25 14.78
CA LEU A 109 8.33 9.56 15.26
C LEU A 109 9.12 9.44 16.57
N LEU A 110 8.75 8.50 17.44
CA LEU A 110 9.42 8.21 18.71
C LEU A 110 10.64 7.29 18.58
N GLY A 111 10.92 6.77 17.38
CA GLY A 111 12.03 5.83 17.14
C GLY A 111 11.76 4.40 17.63
N ALA A 112 10.50 4.03 17.85
CA ALA A 112 10.09 2.74 18.41
C ALA A 112 9.70 1.74 17.31
N SER A 113 10.66 1.31 16.50
CA SER A 113 10.43 0.49 15.29
C SER A 113 9.66 -0.80 15.59
N SER A 114 9.92 -1.51 16.69
CA SER A 114 9.21 -2.75 17.03
C SER A 114 7.71 -2.54 17.30
N SER A 115 7.37 -1.45 17.98
CA SER A 115 5.98 -1.04 18.23
C SER A 115 5.30 -0.56 16.95
N ALA A 116 6.04 0.19 16.12
CA ALA A 116 5.56 0.63 14.81
C ALA A 116 5.24 -0.57 13.91
N LEU A 117 6.16 -1.52 13.78
CA LEU A 117 6.04 -2.72 12.95
C LEU A 117 4.83 -3.59 13.34
N SER A 118 4.52 -3.68 14.64
CA SER A 118 3.29 -4.35 15.11
C SER A 118 2.02 -3.62 14.63
N SER A 119 2.04 -2.29 14.66
CA SER A 119 0.95 -1.45 14.20
C SER A 119 0.80 -1.47 12.67
N GLU A 120 1.90 -1.50 11.92
CA GLU A 120 1.93 -1.62 10.46
C GLU A 120 1.44 -2.99 9.99
N GLN A 121 1.72 -4.07 10.73
CA GLN A 121 1.12 -5.38 10.46
C GLN A 121 -0.40 -5.38 10.65
N ALA A 122 -0.90 -4.69 11.68
CA ALA A 122 -2.33 -4.51 11.89
C ALA A 122 -2.96 -3.70 10.74
N THR A 123 -2.28 -2.65 10.27
CA THR A 123 -2.65 -1.89 9.07
C THR A 123 -2.75 -2.79 7.84
N ALA A 124 -1.71 -3.58 7.57
CA ALA A 124 -1.70 -4.52 6.45
C ALA A 124 -2.85 -5.53 6.51
N SER A 125 -3.14 -6.07 7.70
CA SER A 125 -4.25 -6.99 7.90
C SER A 125 -5.60 -6.33 7.58
N ALA A 126 -5.82 -5.10 8.06
CA ALA A 126 -7.05 -4.36 7.80
C ALA A 126 -7.20 -4.01 6.31
N ILE A 127 -6.14 -3.59 5.63
CA ILE A 127 -6.17 -3.33 4.17
C ILE A 127 -6.48 -4.62 3.40
N THR A 128 -5.88 -5.75 3.79
CA THR A 128 -6.16 -7.06 3.17
C THR A 128 -7.62 -7.45 3.34
N GLN A 129 -8.20 -7.21 4.52
CA GLN A 129 -9.63 -7.43 4.75
C GLN A 129 -10.50 -6.47 3.93
N ALA A 130 -10.11 -5.21 3.77
CA ALA A 130 -10.81 -4.27 2.89
C ALA A 130 -10.80 -4.76 1.43
N LEU A 131 -9.64 -5.17 0.92
CA LEU A 131 -9.47 -5.72 -0.43
C LEU A 131 -10.32 -6.99 -0.65
N ALA A 132 -10.35 -7.89 0.33
CA ALA A 132 -11.13 -9.12 0.24
C ALA A 132 -12.65 -8.90 0.20
N ASN A 133 -13.12 -7.75 0.68
CA ASN A 133 -14.54 -7.39 0.73
C ASN A 133 -14.96 -6.34 -0.33
N ALA A 134 -14.00 -5.82 -1.11
CA ALA A 134 -14.27 -4.89 -2.19
C ALA A 134 -14.74 -5.65 -3.44
N THR A 135 -15.84 -5.20 -4.05
CA THR A 135 -16.47 -5.81 -5.24
C THR A 135 -16.37 -4.92 -6.46
#